data_AF-N2JL83-F1
#
_entry.id   AF-N2JL83-F1
#
_cell.length_a   1.000
_cell.length_b   1.000
_cell.length_c   1.000
_cell.angle_alpha   90.00
_cell.angle_beta   90.00
_cell.angle_gamma   90.00
#
_symmetry.space_group_name_H-M   'P 1'
#
loop_
_entity.id
_entity.type
_entity.pdbx_description
1 polymer ?
#
loop_
_entity_poly.entity_id
_entity_poly.type
_entity_poly.pdbx_seq_one_letter_code
_entity_poly.pdbx_strand_id
1 'polypeptide(L)'
;MEYKQSLLRRIIIAFVLMTVVVGGLFSFGIVEVVHLVEEQLISEDMSNELNRMLRRDMRNGGQPVLDPGMKLYYAPENEPQSLPPDLVGLKQGFSEVKEGGRYYYAWVRFQDGRHYILLQDQSDFERREKALYRVVLKGFLLSVALSGLLGWLLARRVIAPVSRLARQVRHRDQMLLMAPPLAPDYANDEVGELAAAFDDALGQLRDALTREQLFTSDVSHELRTPLMVIATSCELLAEDPGLGPRGKAQLQRMVSATEEMRDLVQTFLQLARAQRDGAVIAPRSSLRTIADELVLQWQGAIEAKGLTLRYEPGGYEHQQTYNAPFLRSVMSNLLRNALHYTDAGEIRLTLEEAAFTVEDTGSGIPEAQHDEVFKPFVRGSARRGEGLGLGLSLVHRICQLQGWKVALTNRQPNGCCFRVELALPESGKND
;
A
#
# COMPACT_ATOMS: atom_id res chain seq x y z
N MET A 1 4.55 -1.90 4.93
CA MET A 1 4.01 -1.94 6.30
C MET A 1 3.16 -3.18 6.44
N GLU A 2 3.71 -4.24 7.02
CA GLU A 2 2.95 -5.45 7.34
C GLU A 2 1.99 -5.14 8.48
N TYR A 3 0.69 -5.13 8.20
CA TYR A 3 -0.33 -5.02 9.23
C TYR A 3 -0.28 -6.28 10.10
N LYS A 4 0.35 -6.17 11.27
CA LYS A 4 0.58 -7.27 12.24
C LYS A 4 -0.68 -8.04 12.67
N GLN A 5 -1.88 -7.54 12.38
CA GLN A 5 -3.13 -8.30 12.48
C GLN A 5 -4.13 -7.81 11.42
N SER A 6 -4.67 -8.73 10.61
CA SER A 6 -5.74 -8.37 9.67
C SER A 6 -6.96 -7.87 10.45
N LEU A 7 -7.64 -6.84 9.92
CA LEU A 7 -8.82 -6.23 10.52
C LEU A 7 -9.88 -7.29 10.90
N LEU A 8 -9.93 -8.37 10.12
CA LEU A 8 -10.68 -9.60 10.36
C LEU A 8 -10.43 -10.24 11.74
N ARG A 9 -9.17 -10.41 12.16
CA ARG A 9 -8.85 -11.01 13.47
C ARG A 9 -9.33 -10.12 14.61
N ARG A 10 -9.23 -8.79 14.46
CA ARG A 10 -9.65 -7.83 15.49
C ARG A 10 -11.15 -7.88 15.75
N ILE A 11 -11.97 -7.98 14.69
CA ILE A 11 -13.43 -8.07 14.85
C ILE A 11 -13.83 -9.37 15.55
N ILE A 12 -13.25 -10.51 15.16
CA ILE A 12 -13.54 -11.79 15.81
C ILE A 12 -13.16 -11.74 17.30
N ILE A 13 -11.96 -11.23 17.61
CA ILE A 13 -11.51 -11.08 19.00
C ILE A 13 -12.45 -10.15 19.79
N ALA A 14 -12.88 -9.03 19.20
CA ALA A 14 -13.78 -8.09 19.86
C ALA A 14 -15.14 -8.71 20.20
N PHE A 15 -15.75 -9.45 19.26
CA PHE A 15 -17.02 -10.16 19.50
C PHE A 15 -16.88 -11.22 20.59
N VAL A 16 -15.85 -12.07 20.49
CA VAL A 16 -15.60 -13.11 21.49
C VAL A 16 -15.34 -12.49 22.86
N LEU A 17 -14.49 -11.46 22.95
CA LEU A 17 -14.18 -10.78 24.21
C LEU A 17 -15.43 -10.13 24.81
N MET A 18 -16.25 -9.44 24.01
CA MET A 18 -17.49 -8.85 24.46
C MET A 18 -18.45 -9.91 25.01
N THR A 19 -18.58 -11.06 24.33
CA THR A 19 -19.43 -12.17 24.80
C THR A 19 -18.87 -12.84 26.05
N VAL A 20 -17.55 -12.99 26.17
CA VAL A 20 -16.92 -13.52 27.39
C VAL A 20 -17.17 -12.59 28.57
N VAL A 21 -17.03 -11.28 28.39
CA VAL A 21 -17.27 -10.29 29.45
C VAL A 21 -18.74 -10.23 29.84
N VAL A 22 -19.63 -9.99 28.88
CA VAL A 22 -21.08 -9.85 29.16
C VAL A 22 -21.66 -11.17 29.62
N GLY A 23 -21.39 -12.26 28.88
CA GLY A 23 -21.86 -13.60 29.23
C GLY A 23 -21.32 -14.08 30.56
N GLY A 24 -20.04 -13.81 30.85
CA GLY A 24 -19.42 -14.16 32.12
C GLY A 24 -20.03 -13.40 33.29
N LEU A 25 -20.32 -12.11 33.12
CA LEU A 25 -20.95 -11.28 34.14
C LEU A 25 -22.40 -11.71 34.42
N PHE A 26 -23.17 -12.07 33.38
CA PHE A 26 -24.49 -12.67 33.54
C PHE A 26 -24.43 -14.05 34.21
N SER A 27 -23.52 -14.93 33.80
CA SER A 27 -23.34 -16.24 34.42
C SER A 27 -22.97 -16.12 35.89
N PHE A 28 -22.05 -15.23 36.24
CA PHE A 28 -21.69 -14.94 37.63
C PHE A 28 -22.88 -14.41 38.43
N GLY A 29 -23.63 -13.45 37.87
CA GLY A 29 -24.84 -12.92 38.53
C GLY A 29 -25.91 -13.98 38.78
N ILE A 30 -26.12 -14.91 37.85
CA ILE A 30 -27.06 -16.04 38.06
C ILE A 30 -26.59 -16.93 39.21
N VAL A 31 -25.30 -17.26 39.26
CA VAL A 31 -24.73 -18.09 40.33
C VAL A 31 -24.91 -17.41 41.69
N GLU A 32 -24.59 -16.12 41.79
CA GLU A 32 -24.75 -15.38 43.05
C GLU A 32 -26.20 -15.23 43.48
N VAL A 33 -27.12 -14.96 42.55
CA VAL A 33 -28.55 -14.88 42.88
C VAL A 33 -29.05 -16.21 43.41
N VAL A 34 -28.64 -17.35 42.83
CA VAL A 34 -29.01 -18.67 43.33
C VAL A 34 -28.51 -18.88 44.76
N HIS A 35 -27.26 -18.50 45.04
CA HIS A 35 -26.67 -18.65 46.38
C HIS A 35 -27.37 -17.77 47.43
N LEU A 36 -27.66 -16.51 47.10
CA LEU A 36 -28.40 -15.60 47.99
C LEU A 36 -29.83 -16.07 48.25
N VAL A 37 -30.50 -16.56 47.20
CA VAL A 37 -31.89 -17.04 47.27
C VAL A 37 -31.99 -18.34 48.07
N GLU A 38 -31.00 -19.22 47.96
CA GLU A 38 -30.92 -20.48 48.72
C GLU A 38 -30.94 -20.22 50.23
N GLU A 39 -30.01 -19.42 50.74
CA GLU A 39 -29.87 -19.18 52.18
C GLU A 39 -31.12 -18.50 52.76
N GLN A 40 -31.70 -17.55 52.02
CA GLN A 40 -32.86 -16.79 52.47
C GLN A 40 -34.18 -17.58 52.40
N LEU A 41 -34.46 -18.28 51.29
CA LEU A 41 -35.69 -19.07 51.16
C LEU A 41 -35.72 -20.24 52.13
N ILE A 42 -34.62 -20.96 52.30
CA ILE A 42 -34.58 -22.16 53.15
C ILE A 42 -34.71 -21.77 54.62
N SER A 43 -34.01 -20.72 55.05
CA SER A 43 -34.14 -20.13 56.39
C SER A 43 -35.60 -19.76 56.72
N GLU A 44 -36.27 -19.04 55.82
CA GLU A 44 -37.68 -18.65 56.01
C GLU A 44 -38.63 -19.85 56.01
N ASP A 45 -38.45 -20.79 55.08
CA ASP A 45 -39.29 -21.98 54.96
C ASP A 45 -39.17 -22.87 56.21
N MET A 46 -37.95 -23.17 56.66
CA MET A 46 -37.68 -23.96 57.86
C MET A 46 -38.21 -23.28 59.13
N SER A 47 -38.06 -21.96 59.25
CA SER A 47 -38.61 -21.19 60.36
C SER A 47 -40.14 -21.25 60.41
N ASN A 48 -40.79 -21.10 59.25
CA ASN A 48 -42.24 -21.18 59.12
C ASN A 48 -42.75 -22.59 59.43
N GLU A 49 -42.06 -23.61 58.95
CA GLU A 49 -42.46 -25.00 59.13
C GLU A 49 -42.31 -25.44 60.60
N LEU A 50 -41.19 -25.09 61.25
CA LEU A 50 -41.03 -25.31 62.69
C LEU A 50 -42.10 -24.56 63.51
N ASN A 51 -42.43 -23.32 63.11
CA ASN A 51 -43.52 -22.55 63.74
C ASN A 51 -44.88 -23.26 63.61
N ARG A 52 -45.19 -23.83 62.44
CA ARG A 52 -46.43 -24.58 62.21
C ARG A 52 -46.50 -25.83 63.08
N MET A 53 -45.43 -26.62 63.13
CA MET A 53 -45.35 -27.85 63.94
C MET A 53 -45.53 -27.56 65.45
N LEU A 54 -44.84 -26.52 65.95
CA LEU A 54 -44.93 -26.13 67.36
C LEU A 54 -46.34 -25.63 67.74
N ARG A 55 -47.02 -24.90 66.85
CA ARG A 55 -48.35 -24.33 67.13
C ARG A 55 -49.49 -25.33 66.97
N ARG A 56 -49.41 -26.21 65.96
CA ARG A 56 -50.56 -27.03 65.52
C ARG A 56 -50.52 -28.45 66.08
N ASP A 57 -49.36 -29.09 66.05
CA ASP A 57 -49.26 -30.53 66.27
C ASP A 57 -48.90 -30.83 67.73
N MET A 58 -47.91 -30.12 68.28
CA MET A 58 -47.45 -30.35 69.65
C MET A 58 -48.42 -29.83 70.71
N ARG A 59 -49.15 -28.74 70.44
CA ARG A 59 -50.12 -28.17 71.39
C ARG A 59 -51.32 -29.09 71.65
N ASN A 60 -51.63 -29.97 70.70
CA ASN A 60 -52.74 -30.92 70.76
C ASN A 60 -52.30 -32.34 71.16
N GLY A 61 -51.03 -32.52 71.56
CA GLY A 61 -50.46 -33.83 71.92
C GLY A 61 -50.22 -34.77 70.74
N GLY A 62 -50.28 -34.28 69.50
CA GLY A 62 -50.01 -35.05 68.29
C GLY A 62 -48.52 -35.13 67.98
N GLN A 63 -48.09 -36.22 67.32
CA GLN A 63 -46.78 -36.26 66.68
C GLN A 63 -46.82 -35.40 65.41
N PRO A 64 -45.83 -34.51 65.19
CA PRO A 64 -45.79 -33.68 63.99
C PRO A 64 -45.60 -34.54 62.74
N VAL A 65 -46.33 -34.21 61.67
CA VAL A 65 -46.14 -34.84 60.37
C VAL A 65 -44.95 -34.16 59.70
N LEU A 66 -43.88 -34.91 59.46
CA LEU A 66 -42.67 -34.41 58.82
C LEU A 66 -42.73 -34.65 57.32
N ASP A 67 -42.37 -33.64 56.55
CA ASP A 67 -42.15 -33.81 55.11
C ASP A 67 -40.98 -34.77 54.84
N PRO A 68 -40.98 -35.49 53.70
CA PRO A 68 -39.90 -36.40 53.35
C PRO A 68 -38.54 -35.71 53.36
N GLY A 69 -37.59 -36.26 54.13
CA GLY A 69 -36.24 -35.69 54.27
C GLY A 69 -36.08 -34.68 55.42
N MET A 70 -37.15 -34.38 56.17
CA MET A 70 -37.06 -33.63 57.42
C MET A 70 -36.89 -34.54 58.63
N LYS A 71 -36.13 -34.07 59.63
CA LYS A 71 -36.03 -34.71 60.95
C LYS A 71 -36.21 -33.64 62.01
N LEU A 72 -36.99 -33.94 63.05
CA LEU A 72 -37.15 -33.05 64.18
C LEU A 72 -36.56 -33.69 65.43
N TYR A 73 -35.61 -33.00 66.04
CA TYR A 73 -35.07 -33.34 67.35
C TYR A 73 -35.53 -32.32 68.38
N TYR A 74 -35.85 -32.79 69.58
CA TYR A 74 -36.10 -31.90 70.70
C TYR A 74 -35.57 -32.49 72.00
N ALA A 75 -34.98 -31.64 72.82
CA ALA A 75 -34.39 -32.02 74.09
C ALA A 75 -34.65 -30.94 75.16
N PRO A 76 -34.85 -31.32 76.43
CA PRO A 76 -34.86 -30.36 77.53
C PRO A 76 -33.53 -29.59 77.60
N GLU A 77 -33.59 -28.31 77.93
CA GLU A 77 -32.41 -27.43 78.05
C GLU A 77 -31.36 -27.97 79.03
N ASN A 78 -31.79 -28.72 80.03
CA ASN A 78 -30.91 -29.33 81.05
C ASN A 78 -30.32 -30.70 80.66
N GLU A 79 -30.74 -31.30 79.54
CA GLU A 79 -30.26 -32.61 79.07
C GLU A 79 -29.88 -32.62 77.57
N PRO A 80 -28.94 -31.74 77.14
CA PRO A 80 -28.52 -31.67 75.73
C PRO A 80 -27.80 -32.93 75.25
N GLN A 81 -27.36 -33.82 76.16
CA GLN A 81 -26.74 -35.12 75.84
C GLN A 81 -27.69 -36.11 75.14
N SER A 82 -28.99 -35.83 75.13
CA SER A 82 -29.99 -36.62 74.39
C SER A 82 -29.99 -36.35 72.89
N LEU A 83 -29.32 -35.29 72.43
CA LEU A 83 -29.15 -34.98 71.01
C LEU A 83 -27.95 -35.74 70.42
N PRO A 84 -27.98 -36.10 69.12
CA PRO A 84 -26.80 -36.54 68.40
C PRO A 84 -25.61 -35.58 68.60
N PRO A 85 -24.36 -36.09 68.71
CA PRO A 85 -23.19 -35.27 69.04
C PRO A 85 -22.95 -34.14 68.03
N ASP A 86 -23.33 -34.34 66.77
CA ASP A 86 -23.21 -33.35 65.69
C ASP A 86 -24.19 -32.16 65.83
N LEU A 87 -25.21 -32.28 66.69
CA LEU A 87 -26.27 -31.27 66.92
C LEU A 87 -26.11 -30.53 68.26
N VAL A 88 -25.18 -30.96 69.10
CA VAL A 88 -24.94 -30.36 70.42
C VAL A 88 -24.21 -29.02 70.26
N GLY A 89 -24.74 -27.96 70.88
CA GLY A 89 -24.09 -26.64 70.89
C GLY A 89 -24.39 -25.76 69.68
N LEU A 90 -25.33 -26.15 68.81
CA LEU A 90 -25.81 -25.28 67.75
C LEU A 90 -26.47 -24.01 68.32
N LYS A 91 -26.16 -22.87 67.70
CA LYS A 91 -26.74 -21.57 68.06
C LYS A 91 -28.15 -21.43 67.47
N GLN A 92 -28.95 -20.55 68.06
CA GLN A 92 -30.28 -20.24 67.55
C GLN A 92 -30.22 -19.67 66.13
N GLY A 93 -31.11 -20.15 65.24
CA GLY A 93 -31.19 -19.72 63.85
C GLY A 93 -30.82 -20.81 62.84
N PHE A 94 -30.44 -20.38 61.64
CA PHE A 94 -30.02 -21.26 60.54
C PHE A 94 -28.54 -21.65 60.70
N SER A 95 -28.25 -22.91 60.43
CA SER A 95 -26.89 -23.44 60.38
C SER A 95 -26.82 -24.65 59.45
N GLU A 96 -25.68 -24.88 58.83
CA GLU A 96 -25.41 -26.14 58.13
C GLU A 96 -24.73 -27.13 59.07
N VAL A 97 -25.18 -28.38 59.02
CA VAL A 97 -24.63 -29.46 59.84
C VAL A 97 -24.40 -30.70 59.00
N LYS A 98 -23.42 -31.50 59.44
CA LYS A 98 -23.19 -32.82 58.88
C LYS A 98 -23.63 -33.88 59.88
N GLU A 99 -24.59 -34.71 59.51
CA GLU A 99 -25.09 -35.82 60.34
C GLU A 99 -24.94 -37.13 59.54
N GLY A 100 -24.25 -38.12 60.10
CA GLY A 100 -24.14 -39.45 59.48
C GLY A 100 -23.50 -39.45 58.07
N GLY A 101 -22.65 -38.47 57.77
CA GLY A 101 -21.97 -38.34 56.47
C GLY A 101 -22.72 -37.55 55.40
N ARG A 102 -23.94 -37.06 55.68
CA ARG A 102 -24.72 -36.18 54.79
C ARG A 102 -24.82 -34.77 55.36
N TYR A 103 -25.00 -33.78 54.49
CA TYR A 103 -25.21 -32.40 54.87
C TYR A 103 -26.71 -32.11 55.00
N TYR A 104 -27.04 -31.38 56.06
CA TYR A 104 -28.39 -30.99 56.44
C TYR A 104 -28.40 -29.50 56.76
N TYR A 105 -29.47 -28.83 56.33
CA TYR A 105 -29.84 -27.55 56.89
C TYR A 105 -30.48 -27.75 58.25
N ALA A 106 -30.05 -26.98 59.25
CA ALA A 106 -30.51 -27.07 60.62
C ALA A 106 -31.07 -25.72 61.07
N TRP A 107 -32.33 -25.72 61.50
CA TRP A 107 -32.98 -24.56 62.11
C TRP A 107 -33.21 -24.82 63.60
N VAL A 108 -32.57 -24.02 64.44
CA VAL A 108 -32.58 -24.19 65.89
C VAL A 108 -33.40 -23.11 66.57
N ARG A 109 -34.32 -23.53 67.45
CA ARG A 109 -35.14 -22.64 68.26
C ARG A 109 -35.21 -23.09 69.71
N PHE A 110 -35.15 -22.10 70.61
CA PHE A 110 -35.30 -22.28 72.04
C PHE A 110 -36.69 -21.79 72.44
N GLN A 111 -37.49 -22.66 73.05
CA GLN A 111 -38.82 -22.30 73.54
C GLN A 111 -39.24 -23.22 74.69
N ASP A 112 -39.90 -22.66 75.72
CA ASP A 112 -40.48 -23.41 76.84
C ASP A 112 -39.47 -24.36 77.55
N GLY A 113 -38.21 -23.94 77.67
CA GLY A 113 -37.13 -24.73 78.30
C GLY A 113 -36.68 -25.95 77.49
N ARG A 114 -36.96 -25.96 76.18
CA ARG A 114 -36.56 -27.03 75.25
C ARG A 114 -35.86 -26.46 74.01
N HIS A 115 -34.90 -27.24 73.51
CA HIS A 115 -34.29 -27.03 72.21
C HIS A 115 -35.12 -27.76 71.16
N TYR A 116 -35.46 -27.08 70.08
CA TYR A 116 -36.07 -27.68 68.89
C TYR A 116 -35.12 -27.49 67.71
N ILE A 117 -34.74 -28.60 67.07
CA ILE A 117 -33.82 -28.63 65.93
C ILE A 117 -34.53 -29.33 64.78
N LEU A 118 -34.89 -28.56 63.76
CA LEU A 118 -35.41 -29.09 62.51
C LEU A 118 -34.25 -29.27 61.54
N LEU A 119 -34.03 -30.49 61.04
CA LEU A 119 -33.09 -30.79 59.97
C LEU A 119 -33.83 -31.02 58.66
N GLN A 120 -33.24 -30.58 57.56
CA GLN A 120 -33.71 -30.82 56.20
C GLN A 120 -32.55 -31.27 55.30
N ASP A 121 -32.72 -32.38 54.56
CA ASP A 121 -31.69 -32.94 53.66
C ASP A 121 -31.37 -31.97 52.51
N GLN A 122 -30.10 -31.55 52.40
CA GLN A 122 -29.62 -30.61 51.37
C GLN A 122 -29.43 -31.28 50.00
N SER A 123 -29.41 -32.62 49.93
CA SER A 123 -29.02 -33.38 48.73
C SER A 123 -29.85 -33.04 47.48
N ASP A 124 -31.16 -32.81 47.64
CA ASP A 124 -32.04 -32.44 46.53
C ASP A 124 -31.75 -31.04 45.99
N PHE A 125 -31.44 -30.11 46.90
CA PHE A 125 -31.12 -28.74 46.53
C PHE A 125 -29.76 -28.68 45.82
N GLU A 126 -28.74 -29.31 46.39
CA GLU A 126 -27.41 -29.47 45.76
C GLU A 126 -27.50 -30.06 44.35
N ARG A 127 -28.38 -31.06 44.13
CA ARG A 127 -28.57 -31.65 42.80
C ARG A 127 -29.13 -30.63 41.80
N ARG A 128 -30.09 -29.81 42.22
CA ARG A 128 -30.72 -28.78 41.38
C ARG A 128 -29.76 -27.64 41.10
N GLU A 129 -29.02 -27.19 42.11
CA GLU A 129 -27.96 -26.19 42.00
C GLU A 129 -26.86 -26.64 41.02
N LYS A 130 -26.31 -27.86 41.19
CA LYS A 130 -25.35 -28.46 40.24
C LYS A 130 -25.93 -28.63 38.83
N ALA A 131 -27.25 -28.87 38.70
CA ALA A 131 -27.89 -28.90 37.40
C ALA A 131 -27.95 -27.51 36.76
N LEU A 132 -28.33 -26.48 37.53
CA LEU A 132 -28.33 -25.08 37.10
C LEU A 132 -26.92 -24.64 36.67
N TYR A 133 -25.88 -24.91 37.45
CA TYR A 133 -24.50 -24.58 37.09
C TYR A 133 -24.07 -25.23 35.77
N ARG A 134 -24.41 -26.51 35.55
CA ARG A 134 -24.13 -27.17 34.28
C ARG A 134 -24.88 -26.54 33.11
N VAL A 135 -26.13 -26.10 33.32
CA VAL A 135 -26.93 -25.41 32.28
C VAL A 135 -26.31 -24.04 31.97
N VAL A 136 -25.99 -23.24 32.99
CA VAL A 136 -25.36 -21.91 32.85
C VAL A 136 -24.00 -22.03 32.13
N LEU A 137 -23.15 -22.98 32.55
CA LEU A 137 -21.85 -23.20 31.93
C LEU A 137 -21.97 -23.62 30.46
N LYS A 138 -22.87 -24.57 30.15
CA LYS A 138 -23.12 -24.99 28.76
C LYS A 138 -23.65 -23.83 27.91
N GLY A 139 -24.57 -23.03 28.46
CA GLY A 139 -25.11 -21.84 27.81
C GLY A 139 -24.03 -20.79 27.53
N PHE A 140 -23.14 -20.55 28.49
CA PHE A 140 -22.00 -19.65 28.33
C PHE A 140 -21.02 -20.13 27.25
N LEU A 141 -20.65 -21.41 27.27
CA LEU A 141 -19.76 -21.96 26.24
C LEU A 141 -20.40 -21.91 24.85
N LEU A 142 -21.71 -22.20 24.76
CA LEU A 142 -22.47 -22.10 23.51
C LEU A 142 -22.52 -20.66 22.98
N SER A 143 -22.72 -19.67 23.86
CA SER A 143 -22.78 -18.27 23.46
C SER A 143 -21.42 -17.76 22.94
N VAL A 144 -20.31 -18.16 23.59
CA VAL A 144 -18.95 -17.86 23.12
C VAL A 144 -18.69 -18.50 21.75
N ALA A 145 -19.07 -19.77 21.55
CA ALA A 145 -18.92 -20.44 20.26
C ALA A 145 -19.75 -19.76 19.16
N LEU A 146 -21.00 -19.40 19.45
CA LEU A 146 -21.89 -18.71 18.51
C LEU A 146 -21.37 -17.31 18.16
N SER A 147 -20.81 -16.59 19.14
CA SER A 147 -20.18 -15.28 18.93
C SER A 147 -18.96 -15.38 18.02
N GLY A 148 -18.11 -16.39 18.20
CA GLY A 148 -16.98 -16.66 17.30
C GLY A 148 -17.44 -16.94 15.86
N LEU A 149 -18.50 -17.75 15.69
CA LEU A 149 -19.10 -18.04 14.39
C LEU A 149 -19.66 -16.77 13.72
N LEU A 150 -20.45 -15.97 14.46
CA LEU A 150 -21.00 -14.70 13.99
C LEU A 150 -19.90 -13.70 13.59
N GLY A 151 -18.88 -13.55 14.43
CA GLY A 151 -17.73 -12.70 14.15
C GLY A 151 -17.00 -13.13 12.87
N TRP A 152 -16.84 -14.44 12.65
CA TRP A 152 -16.23 -14.98 11.44
C TRP A 152 -17.09 -14.75 10.18
N LEU A 153 -18.41 -14.92 10.28
CA LEU A 153 -19.35 -14.66 9.18
C LEU A 153 -19.34 -13.18 8.77
N LEU A 154 -19.46 -12.27 9.73
CA LEU A 154 -19.42 -10.81 9.47
C LEU A 154 -18.09 -10.38 8.87
N ALA A 155 -16.99 -10.90 9.40
CA ALA A 155 -15.66 -10.65 8.85
C ALA A 155 -15.53 -11.08 7.38
N ARG A 156 -16.03 -12.27 7.03
CA ARG A 156 -16.00 -12.77 5.64
C ARG A 156 -16.89 -11.97 4.72
N ARG A 157 -18.06 -11.54 5.20
CA ARG A 157 -19.06 -10.88 4.35
C ARG A 157 -18.79 -9.39 4.14
N VAL A 158 -18.32 -8.68 5.16
CA VAL A 158 -18.19 -7.21 5.14
C VAL A 158 -16.75 -6.76 4.92
N ILE A 159 -15.79 -7.32 5.65
CA ILE A 159 -14.40 -6.82 5.66
C ILE A 159 -13.59 -7.38 4.50
N ALA A 160 -13.82 -8.65 4.14
CA ALA A 160 -13.03 -9.31 3.11
C ALA A 160 -13.15 -8.60 1.73
N PRO A 161 -14.34 -8.20 1.24
CA PRO A 161 -14.48 -7.41 0.01
C PRO A 161 -13.69 -6.09 0.06
N VAL A 162 -13.84 -5.29 1.13
CA VAL A 162 -13.11 -4.01 1.29
C VAL A 162 -11.59 -4.21 1.28
N SER A 163 -11.10 -5.27 1.94
CA SER A 163 -9.67 -5.59 1.95
C SER A 163 -9.13 -6.09 0.60
N ARG A 164 -10.00 -6.65 -0.25
CA ARG A 164 -9.67 -7.04 -1.62
C ARG A 164 -9.60 -5.81 -2.50
N LEU A 165 -10.60 -4.92 -2.41
CA LEU A 165 -10.64 -3.66 -3.16
C LEU A 165 -9.42 -2.79 -2.84
N ALA A 166 -9.11 -2.61 -1.55
CA ALA A 166 -7.94 -1.84 -1.13
C ALA A 166 -6.60 -2.44 -1.62
N ARG A 167 -6.52 -3.76 -1.79
CA ARG A 167 -5.33 -4.42 -2.37
C ARG A 167 -5.27 -4.24 -3.87
N GLN A 168 -6.39 -4.39 -4.57
CA GLN A 168 -6.47 -4.15 -6.01
C GLN A 168 -6.07 -2.70 -6.33
N VAL A 169 -6.57 -1.71 -5.59
CA VAL A 169 -6.20 -0.29 -5.72
C VAL A 169 -4.73 -0.01 -5.41
N ARG A 170 -4.13 -0.74 -4.47
CA ARG A 170 -2.69 -0.61 -4.15
C ARG A 170 -1.78 -1.30 -5.16
N HIS A 171 -2.29 -2.21 -5.98
CA HIS A 171 -1.47 -2.89 -6.97
C HIS A 171 -1.14 -1.93 -8.12
N ARG A 172 0.15 -1.84 -8.41
CA ARG A 172 0.74 -0.99 -9.44
C ARG A 172 0.11 -1.22 -10.82
N ASP A 173 -0.43 -2.41 -11.05
CA ASP A 173 -1.11 -2.81 -12.28
C ASP A 173 -2.38 -1.99 -12.55
N GLN A 174 -3.01 -1.38 -11.55
CA GLN A 174 -4.15 -0.46 -11.77
C GLN A 174 -3.76 0.92 -12.30
N MET A 175 -2.48 1.28 -12.18
CA MET A 175 -1.94 2.48 -12.84
C MET A 175 -1.69 2.25 -14.34
N LEU A 176 -1.88 1.04 -14.85
CA LEU A 176 -1.83 0.79 -16.28
C LEU A 176 -3.10 1.33 -16.95
N LEU A 177 -2.94 2.01 -18.09
CA LEU A 177 -4.04 2.60 -18.87
C LEU A 177 -5.15 1.59 -19.21
N MET A 178 -4.84 0.29 -19.23
CA MET A 178 -5.76 -0.80 -19.60
C MET A 178 -6.23 -1.67 -18.43
N ALA A 179 -6.07 -1.24 -17.17
CA ALA A 179 -6.57 -2.06 -16.07
C ALA A 179 -8.11 -2.16 -16.12
N PRO A 180 -8.66 -3.39 -16.01
CA PRO A 180 -10.10 -3.62 -16.05
C PRO A 180 -10.82 -2.89 -14.89
N PRO A 181 -12.09 -2.49 -15.09
CA PRO A 181 -12.87 -1.83 -14.05
C PRO A 181 -13.05 -2.76 -12.85
N LEU A 182 -13.05 -2.17 -11.66
CA LEU A 182 -13.19 -2.85 -10.39
C LEU A 182 -14.63 -3.18 -10.07
N ALA A 183 -15.57 -2.27 -10.36
CA ALA A 183 -16.97 -2.36 -9.95
C ALA A 183 -17.65 -3.71 -10.30
N PRO A 184 -17.42 -4.34 -11.47
CA PRO A 184 -18.04 -5.62 -11.81
C PRO A 184 -17.69 -6.79 -10.88
N ASP A 185 -16.57 -6.72 -10.16
CA ASP A 185 -16.14 -7.78 -9.22
C ASP A 185 -16.84 -7.69 -7.86
N TYR A 186 -17.63 -6.65 -7.62
CA TYR A 186 -18.27 -6.36 -6.33
C TYR A 186 -19.80 -6.40 -6.45
N ALA A 187 -20.44 -6.68 -5.30
CA ALA A 187 -21.90 -6.66 -5.21
C ALA A 187 -22.42 -5.22 -5.30
N ASN A 188 -23.71 -5.07 -5.63
CA ASN A 188 -24.36 -3.76 -5.74
C ASN A 188 -24.75 -3.22 -4.34
N ASP A 189 -23.76 -3.07 -3.48
CA ASP A 189 -23.83 -2.56 -2.10
C ASP A 189 -22.85 -1.39 -1.90
N GLU A 190 -22.64 -0.94 -0.66
CA GLU A 190 -21.74 0.18 -0.35
C GLU A 190 -20.29 -0.08 -0.79
N VAL A 191 -19.87 -1.35 -0.89
CA VAL A 191 -18.53 -1.71 -1.38
C VAL A 191 -18.49 -1.60 -2.90
N GLY A 192 -19.55 -1.99 -3.60
CA GLY A 192 -19.71 -1.78 -5.04
C GLY A 192 -19.76 -0.31 -5.43
N GLU A 193 -20.48 0.52 -4.68
CA GLU A 193 -20.53 1.97 -4.89
C GLU A 193 -19.15 2.60 -4.72
N LEU A 194 -18.39 2.18 -3.70
CA LEU A 194 -17.01 2.60 -3.52
C LEU A 194 -16.11 2.16 -4.69
N ALA A 195 -16.28 0.94 -5.20
CA ALA A 195 -15.54 0.44 -6.36
C ALA A 195 -15.86 1.26 -7.62
N ALA A 196 -17.13 1.60 -7.86
CA ALA A 196 -17.55 2.46 -8.96
C ALA A 196 -16.97 3.88 -8.86
N ALA A 197 -16.96 4.48 -7.66
CA ALA A 197 -16.34 5.79 -7.44
C ALA A 197 -14.82 5.78 -7.70
N PHE A 198 -14.14 4.67 -7.38
CA PHE A 198 -12.73 4.49 -7.74
C PHE A 198 -12.54 4.38 -9.26
N ASP A 199 -13.39 3.61 -9.95
CA ASP A 199 -13.34 3.48 -11.41
C ASP A 199 -13.55 4.84 -12.10
N ASP A 200 -14.51 5.64 -11.63
CA ASP A 200 -14.76 6.99 -12.15
C ASP A 200 -13.56 7.92 -11.96
N ALA A 201 -12.95 7.92 -10.76
CA ALA A 201 -11.78 8.72 -10.47
C ALA A 201 -10.56 8.30 -11.32
N LEU A 202 -10.35 6.99 -11.49
CA LEU A 202 -9.31 6.45 -12.37
C LEU A 202 -9.60 6.80 -13.83
N GLY A 203 -10.86 6.75 -14.27
CA GLY A 203 -11.29 7.16 -15.60
C GLY A 203 -10.97 8.62 -15.88
N GLN A 204 -11.34 9.54 -14.97
CA GLN A 204 -11.03 10.96 -15.11
C GLN A 204 -9.53 11.24 -15.16
N LEU A 205 -8.74 10.53 -14.35
CA LEU A 205 -7.28 10.63 -14.39
C LEU A 205 -6.71 10.14 -15.73
N ARG A 206 -7.21 9.00 -16.23
CA ARG A 206 -6.82 8.47 -17.56
C ARG A 206 -7.17 9.46 -18.66
N ASP A 207 -8.37 10.02 -18.65
CA ASP A 207 -8.79 11.02 -19.64
C ASP A 207 -7.96 12.31 -19.56
N ALA A 208 -7.57 12.75 -18.36
CA ALA A 208 -6.66 13.88 -18.19
C ALA A 208 -5.28 13.58 -18.79
N LEU A 209 -4.72 12.40 -18.49
CA LEU A 209 -3.43 11.96 -19.03
C LEU A 209 -3.47 11.79 -20.56
N THR A 210 -4.53 11.20 -21.11
CA THR A 210 -4.70 11.05 -22.57
C THR A 210 -4.85 12.42 -23.25
N ARG A 211 -5.55 13.38 -22.65
CA ARG A 211 -5.63 14.74 -23.18
C ARG A 211 -4.29 15.45 -23.18
N GLU A 212 -3.50 15.30 -22.11
CA GLU A 212 -2.12 15.82 -22.05
C GLU A 212 -1.22 15.18 -23.12
N GLN A 213 -1.40 13.87 -23.38
CA GLN A 213 -0.69 13.13 -24.42
C GLN A 213 -1.02 13.63 -25.84
N LEU A 214 -2.31 13.79 -26.16
CA LEU A 214 -2.77 14.27 -27.46
C LEU A 214 -2.35 15.72 -27.69
N PHE A 215 -2.47 16.57 -26.68
CA PHE A 215 -2.03 17.97 -26.74
C PHE A 215 -0.56 18.11 -27.15
N THR A 216 0.32 17.28 -26.59
CA THR A 216 1.75 17.34 -26.94
C THR A 216 2.02 16.93 -28.39
N SER A 217 1.28 15.94 -28.91
CA SER A 217 1.41 15.51 -30.31
C SER A 217 0.89 16.56 -31.27
N ASP A 218 -0.27 17.16 -30.97
CA ASP A 218 -0.92 18.13 -31.84
C ASP A 218 -0.13 19.45 -31.90
N VAL A 219 0.35 19.94 -30.75
CA VAL A 219 1.25 21.09 -30.67
C VAL A 219 2.53 20.88 -31.52
N SER A 220 2.99 19.63 -31.66
CA SER A 220 4.14 19.31 -32.53
C SER A 220 3.91 19.68 -33.98
N HIS A 221 2.73 19.33 -34.49
CA HIS A 221 2.38 19.51 -35.89
C HIS A 221 1.99 20.96 -36.16
N GLU A 222 1.26 21.59 -35.23
CA GLU A 222 0.84 22.98 -35.32
C GLU A 222 2.02 23.97 -35.23
N LEU A 223 3.12 23.62 -34.55
CA LEU A 223 4.34 24.45 -34.52
C LEU A 223 5.29 24.20 -35.70
N ARG A 224 5.31 22.99 -36.28
CA ARG A 224 6.20 22.67 -37.41
C ARG A 224 5.81 23.44 -38.68
N THR A 225 4.52 23.55 -38.96
CA THR A 225 3.98 24.22 -40.15
C THR A 225 4.36 25.69 -40.24
N PRO A 226 4.12 26.55 -39.22
CA PRO A 226 4.51 27.96 -39.29
C PRO A 226 6.03 28.15 -39.32
N LEU A 227 6.81 27.30 -38.63
CA LEU A 227 8.27 27.35 -38.71
C LEU A 227 8.78 27.00 -40.11
N MET A 228 8.17 26.02 -40.78
CA MET A 228 8.48 25.69 -42.17
C MET A 228 8.16 26.84 -43.12
N VAL A 229 7.02 27.52 -42.93
CA VAL A 229 6.64 28.70 -43.73
C VAL A 229 7.62 29.86 -43.54
N ILE A 230 8.08 30.10 -42.31
CA ILE A 230 9.09 31.13 -42.04
C ILE A 230 10.42 30.74 -42.70
N ALA A 231 10.83 29.48 -42.60
CA ALA A 231 12.06 28.99 -43.22
C ALA A 231 12.04 29.13 -44.75
N THR A 232 10.99 28.67 -45.42
CA THR A 232 10.86 28.76 -46.88
C THR A 232 10.76 30.22 -47.36
N SER A 233 10.07 31.07 -46.61
CA SER A 233 10.02 32.52 -46.90
C SER A 233 11.41 33.15 -46.77
N CYS A 234 12.22 32.71 -45.80
CA CYS A 234 13.59 33.17 -45.66
C CYS A 234 14.51 32.65 -46.77
N GLU A 235 14.33 31.40 -47.22
CA GLU A 235 15.06 30.84 -48.38
C GLU A 235 14.76 31.62 -49.65
N LEU A 236 13.49 31.92 -49.93
CA LEU A 236 13.08 32.72 -51.10
C LEU A 236 13.64 34.14 -51.06
N LEU A 237 13.68 34.77 -49.89
CA LEU A 237 14.28 36.10 -49.71
C LEU A 237 15.82 36.07 -49.83
N ALA A 238 16.45 34.92 -49.61
CA ALA A 238 17.90 34.78 -49.74
C ALA A 238 18.35 34.77 -51.20
N GLU A 239 17.47 34.32 -52.09
CA GLU A 239 17.67 34.30 -53.54
C GLU A 239 17.39 35.66 -54.21
N ASP A 240 16.82 36.64 -53.49
CA ASP A 240 16.52 37.97 -54.05
C ASP A 240 17.81 38.80 -54.27
N PRO A 241 18.17 39.12 -55.54
CA PRO A 241 19.35 39.92 -55.85
C PRO A 241 19.22 41.40 -55.43
N GLY A 242 18.02 41.89 -55.12
CA GLY A 242 17.75 43.25 -54.65
C GLY A 242 18.08 43.49 -53.17
N LEU A 243 18.39 42.43 -52.41
CA LEU A 243 18.62 42.52 -50.97
C LEU A 243 19.99 43.15 -50.64
N GLY A 244 19.97 44.38 -50.09
CA GLY A 244 21.17 45.06 -49.63
C GLY A 244 21.88 44.33 -48.47
N PRO A 245 23.15 44.67 -48.16
CA PRO A 245 23.97 43.95 -47.17
C PRO A 245 23.38 43.92 -45.75
N ARG A 246 22.66 44.98 -45.34
CA ARG A 246 21.91 44.98 -44.06
C ARG A 246 20.74 44.00 -44.07
N GLY A 247 20.01 43.91 -45.19
CA GLY A 247 18.90 42.98 -45.37
C GLY A 247 19.35 41.53 -45.33
N LYS A 248 20.48 41.20 -45.99
CA LYS A 248 21.10 39.87 -45.92
C LYS A 248 21.50 39.48 -44.50
N ALA A 249 22.09 40.39 -43.73
CA ALA A 249 22.43 40.14 -42.32
C ALA A 249 21.22 40.00 -41.40
N GLN A 250 20.07 40.61 -41.73
CA GLN A 250 18.82 40.45 -41.00
C GLN A 250 18.14 39.12 -41.34
N LEU A 251 18.15 38.76 -42.61
CA LEU A 251 17.62 37.50 -43.12
C LEU A 251 18.38 36.31 -42.53
N GLN A 252 19.71 36.36 -42.51
CA GLN A 252 20.53 35.30 -41.92
C GLN A 252 20.22 35.11 -40.43
N ARG A 253 19.98 36.20 -39.68
CA ARG A 253 19.50 36.12 -38.29
C ARG A 253 18.13 35.47 -38.16
N MET A 254 17.21 35.72 -39.11
CA MET A 254 15.87 35.09 -39.12
C MET A 254 15.94 33.60 -39.44
N VAL A 255 16.80 33.21 -40.38
CA VAL A 255 17.08 31.80 -40.69
C VAL A 255 17.60 31.10 -39.43
N SER A 256 18.67 31.62 -38.81
CA SER A 256 19.25 31.02 -37.60
C SER A 256 18.22 30.92 -36.46
N ALA A 257 17.41 31.97 -36.22
CA ALA A 257 16.36 31.94 -35.19
C ALA A 257 15.24 30.91 -35.48
N THR A 258 14.91 30.69 -36.75
CA THR A 258 13.88 29.71 -37.16
C THR A 258 14.37 28.28 -37.00
N GLU A 259 15.63 28.03 -37.35
CA GLU A 259 16.28 26.74 -37.10
C GLU A 259 16.42 26.45 -35.59
N GLU A 260 16.76 27.48 -34.79
CA GLU A 260 16.80 27.40 -33.34
C GLU A 260 15.45 27.01 -32.73
N MET A 261 14.35 27.62 -33.19
CA MET A 261 13.00 27.28 -32.74
C MET A 261 12.59 25.86 -33.16
N ARG A 262 12.95 25.43 -34.37
CA ARG A 262 12.69 24.07 -34.86
C ARG A 262 13.35 23.03 -33.97
N ASP A 263 14.61 23.23 -33.63
CA ASP A 263 15.38 22.33 -32.77
C ASP A 263 14.83 22.28 -31.34
N LEU A 264 14.42 23.42 -30.79
CA LEU A 264 13.79 23.53 -29.47
C LEU A 264 12.48 22.74 -29.40
N VAL A 265 11.60 22.97 -30.37
CA VAL A 265 10.31 22.29 -30.48
C VAL A 265 10.54 20.80 -30.63
N GLN A 266 11.40 20.37 -31.55
CA GLN A 266 11.70 18.95 -31.76
C GLN A 266 12.28 18.29 -30.49
N THR A 267 13.15 18.98 -29.76
CA THR A 267 13.73 18.51 -28.50
C THR A 267 12.66 18.36 -27.41
N PHE A 268 11.83 19.37 -27.21
CA PHE A 268 10.77 19.37 -26.19
C PHE A 268 9.76 18.24 -26.45
N LEU A 269 9.41 18.02 -27.71
CA LEU A 269 8.48 16.98 -28.12
C LEU A 269 9.08 15.58 -28.02
N GLN A 270 10.36 15.41 -28.34
CA GLN A 270 11.07 14.14 -28.11
C GLN A 270 11.10 13.80 -26.62
N LEU A 271 11.32 14.79 -25.76
CA LEU A 271 11.32 14.61 -24.31
C LEU A 271 9.92 14.31 -23.75
N ALA A 272 8.88 14.98 -24.23
CA ALA A 272 7.51 14.69 -23.82
C ALA A 272 7.05 13.31 -24.29
N ARG A 273 7.47 12.87 -25.48
CA ARG A 273 7.30 11.49 -25.96
C ARG A 273 8.15 10.48 -25.17
N ALA A 274 9.30 10.89 -24.65
CA ALA A 274 10.13 10.02 -23.82
C ALA A 274 9.46 9.60 -22.52
N GLN A 275 8.76 10.54 -21.90
CA GLN A 275 7.99 10.29 -20.68
C GLN A 275 6.73 9.44 -20.95
N ARG A 276 6.21 9.50 -22.19
CA ARG A 276 5.06 8.71 -22.67
C ARG A 276 5.36 7.21 -22.78
N ASP A 277 6.55 6.81 -23.24
CA ASP A 277 6.83 5.43 -23.65
C ASP A 277 7.40 4.52 -22.54
N GLY A 278 7.26 4.90 -21.26
CA GLY A 278 7.59 4.03 -20.13
C GLY A 278 6.82 2.70 -20.08
N ALA A 279 5.84 2.49 -20.98
CA ALA A 279 5.00 1.29 -21.05
C ALA A 279 4.72 0.75 -22.48
N VAL A 280 5.22 1.39 -23.55
CA VAL A 280 5.09 0.88 -24.93
C VAL A 280 6.48 0.55 -25.45
N ILE A 281 6.66 -0.62 -26.06
CA ILE A 281 7.93 -1.13 -26.59
C ILE A 281 8.50 -0.13 -27.60
N ALA A 282 9.32 0.82 -27.13
CA ALA A 282 10.04 1.72 -28.01
C ALA A 282 10.97 0.89 -28.91
N PRO A 283 11.08 1.21 -30.21
CA PRO A 283 11.93 0.48 -31.12
C PRO A 283 13.36 0.46 -30.57
N ARG A 284 13.90 -0.74 -30.40
CA ARG A 284 15.27 -0.93 -29.92
C ARG A 284 16.19 -1.23 -31.11
N SER A 285 17.39 -0.66 -31.10
CA SER A 285 18.40 -0.90 -32.14
C SER A 285 19.78 -1.05 -31.52
N SER A 286 20.68 -1.71 -32.24
CA SER A 286 22.07 -1.83 -31.81
C SER A 286 22.81 -0.50 -31.91
N LEU A 287 23.87 -0.35 -31.12
CA LEU A 287 24.75 0.82 -31.19
C LEU A 287 25.34 1.01 -32.59
N ARG A 288 25.82 -0.09 -33.19
CA ARG A 288 26.39 -0.10 -34.54
C ARG A 288 25.41 0.36 -35.61
N THR A 289 24.19 -0.16 -35.61
CA THR A 289 23.17 0.20 -36.62
C THR A 289 22.90 1.71 -36.63
N ILE A 290 22.73 2.32 -35.45
CA ILE A 290 22.48 3.77 -35.36
C ILE A 290 23.72 4.58 -35.76
N ALA A 291 24.92 4.12 -35.39
CA ALA A 291 26.16 4.77 -35.77
C ALA A 291 26.39 4.73 -37.29
N ASP A 292 26.21 3.58 -37.94
CA ASP A 292 26.36 3.42 -39.39
C ASP A 292 25.44 4.38 -40.17
N GLU A 293 24.18 4.49 -39.73
CA GLU A 293 23.20 5.41 -40.32
C GLU A 293 23.60 6.88 -40.15
N LEU A 294 24.08 7.27 -38.96
CA LEU A 294 24.46 8.65 -38.67
C LEU A 294 25.77 9.03 -39.36
N VAL A 295 26.71 8.11 -39.51
CA VAL A 295 27.94 8.34 -40.29
C VAL A 295 27.57 8.67 -41.73
N LEU A 296 26.70 7.88 -42.37
CA LEU A 296 26.24 8.14 -43.72
C LEU A 296 25.52 9.49 -43.84
N GLN A 297 24.71 9.86 -42.84
CA GLN A 297 24.00 11.13 -42.82
C GLN A 297 24.93 12.35 -42.69
N TRP A 298 25.94 12.28 -41.81
CA TRP A 298 26.77 13.43 -41.47
C TRP A 298 28.03 13.55 -42.32
N GLN A 299 28.48 12.47 -42.98
CA GLN A 299 29.69 12.46 -43.80
C GLN A 299 29.72 13.60 -44.83
N GLY A 300 28.64 13.76 -45.60
CA GLY A 300 28.57 14.81 -46.64
C GLY A 300 28.68 16.24 -46.07
N ALA A 301 28.04 16.53 -44.95
CA ALA A 301 28.10 17.84 -44.31
C ALA A 301 29.48 18.13 -43.69
N ILE A 302 30.12 17.12 -43.10
CA ILE A 302 31.45 17.22 -42.48
C ILE A 302 32.51 17.43 -43.56
N GLU A 303 32.50 16.63 -44.63
CA GLU A 303 33.43 16.73 -45.75
C GLU A 303 33.25 18.04 -46.53
N ALA A 304 32.01 18.53 -46.69
CA ALA A 304 31.74 19.83 -47.32
C ALA A 304 32.35 21.01 -46.55
N LYS A 305 32.55 20.89 -45.23
CA LYS A 305 33.26 21.86 -44.40
C LYS A 305 34.80 21.71 -44.48
N GLY A 306 35.30 20.72 -45.22
CA GLY A 306 36.73 20.42 -45.33
C GLY A 306 37.29 19.62 -44.15
N LEU A 307 36.42 19.00 -43.34
CA LEU A 307 36.81 18.15 -42.21
C LEU A 307 36.85 16.68 -42.61
N THR A 308 37.65 15.87 -41.91
CA THR A 308 37.66 14.41 -42.09
C THR A 308 36.79 13.72 -41.04
N LEU A 309 35.82 12.90 -41.44
CA LEU A 309 35.09 12.02 -40.53
C LEU A 309 35.80 10.66 -40.44
N ARG A 310 36.28 10.29 -39.25
CA ARG A 310 36.80 8.95 -38.96
C ARG A 310 35.77 8.14 -38.17
N TYR A 311 35.41 6.98 -38.69
CA TYR A 311 34.50 6.07 -38.01
C TYR A 311 35.22 4.76 -37.66
N GLU A 312 35.24 4.44 -36.37
CA GLU A 312 35.88 3.26 -35.80
C GLU A 312 34.81 2.40 -35.09
N PRO A 313 34.20 1.43 -35.79
CA PRO A 313 33.03 0.74 -35.26
C PRO A 313 33.36 -0.32 -34.18
N GLY A 314 34.63 -0.48 -33.83
CA GLY A 314 35.13 -1.48 -32.89
C GLY A 314 35.02 -2.93 -33.39
N GLY A 315 35.67 -3.85 -32.67
CA GLY A 315 35.65 -5.30 -32.94
C GLY A 315 34.55 -6.08 -32.22
N TYR A 316 33.58 -5.38 -31.61
CA TYR A 316 32.51 -5.98 -30.80
C TYR A 316 31.26 -6.26 -31.64
N GLU A 317 30.51 -7.31 -31.28
CA GLU A 317 29.29 -7.69 -32.00
C GLU A 317 28.06 -6.83 -31.66
N HIS A 318 28.15 -5.86 -30.74
CA HIS A 318 27.11 -4.87 -30.39
C HIS A 318 25.68 -5.46 -30.31
N GLN A 319 25.54 -6.69 -29.78
CA GLN A 319 24.27 -7.44 -29.80
C GLN A 319 23.19 -6.81 -28.90
N GLN A 320 23.59 -5.92 -27.99
CA GLN A 320 22.68 -5.21 -27.10
C GLN A 320 21.92 -4.13 -27.86
N THR A 321 20.62 -4.08 -27.62
CA THR A 321 19.74 -3.07 -28.21
C THR A 321 19.38 -2.01 -27.19
N TYR A 322 19.27 -0.76 -27.63
CA TYR A 322 18.93 0.41 -26.82
C TYR A 322 17.74 1.16 -27.44
N ASN A 323 17.12 2.07 -26.70
CA ASN A 323 16.06 2.93 -27.25
C ASN A 323 16.60 3.73 -28.45
N ALA A 324 16.18 3.35 -29.66
CA ALA A 324 16.76 3.86 -30.90
C ALA A 324 16.56 5.38 -31.09
N PRO A 325 15.38 5.97 -30.81
CA PRO A 325 15.19 7.42 -30.82
C PRO A 325 16.16 8.19 -29.92
N PHE A 326 16.37 7.72 -28.69
CA PHE A 326 17.29 8.39 -27.75
C PHE A 326 18.74 8.26 -28.15
N LEU A 327 19.15 7.06 -28.56
CA LEU A 327 20.53 6.85 -29.01
C LEU A 327 20.85 7.72 -30.23
N ARG A 328 19.93 7.79 -31.20
CA ARG A 328 20.06 8.66 -32.37
C ARG A 328 20.13 10.13 -31.97
N SER A 329 19.28 10.57 -31.04
CA SER A 329 19.24 11.96 -30.59
C SER A 329 20.54 12.36 -29.89
N VAL A 330 21.05 11.53 -28.97
CA VAL A 330 22.32 11.81 -28.27
C VAL A 330 23.49 11.87 -29.26
N MET A 331 23.67 10.84 -30.09
CA MET A 331 24.79 10.75 -31.01
C MET A 331 24.75 11.86 -32.08
N SER A 332 23.57 12.16 -32.62
CA SER A 332 23.40 13.26 -33.59
C SER A 332 23.69 14.63 -32.98
N ASN A 333 23.28 14.87 -31.72
CA ASN A 333 23.61 16.12 -31.02
C ASN A 333 25.13 16.29 -30.82
N LEU A 334 25.84 15.21 -30.48
CA LEU A 334 27.29 15.25 -30.30
C LEU A 334 28.02 15.45 -31.63
N LEU A 335 27.63 14.75 -32.70
CA LEU A 335 28.20 14.93 -34.05
C LEU A 335 27.96 16.34 -34.60
N ARG A 336 26.75 16.89 -34.40
CA ARG A 336 26.43 18.26 -34.77
C ARG A 336 27.28 19.28 -34.01
N ASN A 337 27.49 19.07 -32.71
CA ASN A 337 28.37 19.94 -31.92
C ASN A 337 29.82 19.86 -32.43
N ALA A 338 30.33 18.66 -32.72
CA ALA A 338 31.67 18.47 -33.27
C ALA A 338 31.84 19.20 -34.62
N LEU A 339 30.85 19.08 -35.53
CA LEU A 339 30.85 19.81 -36.81
C LEU A 339 30.81 21.33 -36.61
N HIS A 340 30.04 21.81 -35.65
CA HIS A 340 29.89 23.24 -35.41
C HIS A 340 31.19 23.87 -34.89
N TYR A 341 31.85 23.24 -33.92
CA TYR A 341 33.01 23.81 -33.21
C TYR A 341 34.38 23.43 -33.79
N THR A 342 34.42 22.66 -34.89
CA THR A 342 35.66 22.30 -35.59
C THR A 342 35.80 23.07 -36.89
N ASP A 343 36.83 23.91 -37.00
CA ASP A 343 37.10 24.70 -38.21
C ASP A 343 38.03 23.98 -39.19
N ALA A 344 38.98 23.19 -38.67
CA ALA A 344 39.89 22.37 -39.47
C ALA A 344 40.29 21.11 -38.68
N GLY A 345 40.54 20.01 -39.40
CA GLY A 345 40.99 18.74 -38.83
C GLY A 345 39.98 17.61 -38.99
N GLU A 346 39.70 16.89 -37.90
CA GLU A 346 38.91 15.66 -37.95
C GLU A 346 37.88 15.55 -36.82
N ILE A 347 36.80 14.82 -37.12
CA ILE A 347 35.82 14.35 -36.16
C ILE A 347 35.91 12.84 -36.14
N ARG A 348 36.01 12.23 -34.94
CA ARG A 348 36.11 10.78 -34.78
C ARG A 348 34.91 10.25 -34.01
N LEU A 349 34.27 9.22 -34.54
CA LEU A 349 33.26 8.43 -33.84
C LEU A 349 33.82 7.02 -33.60
N THR A 350 33.99 6.66 -32.34
CA THR A 350 34.50 5.33 -31.93
C THR A 350 33.44 4.60 -31.12
N LEU A 351 33.20 3.33 -31.44
CA LEU A 351 32.29 2.47 -30.71
C LEU A 351 33.06 1.48 -29.82
N GLU A 352 32.61 1.34 -28.58
CA GLU A 352 33.06 0.38 -27.58
C GLU A 352 31.88 -0.55 -27.20
N GLU A 353 32.14 -1.64 -26.47
CA GLU A 353 31.14 -2.68 -26.16
C GLU A 353 29.80 -2.16 -25.61
N ALA A 354 29.85 -1.19 -24.69
CA ALA A 354 28.67 -0.55 -24.12
C ALA A 354 28.84 0.98 -24.01
N ALA A 355 29.62 1.57 -24.92
CA ALA A 355 29.86 3.00 -24.94
C ALA A 355 30.17 3.50 -26.35
N PHE A 356 30.04 4.80 -26.56
CA PHE A 356 30.59 5.45 -27.75
C PHE A 356 31.23 6.77 -27.41
N THR A 357 32.19 7.16 -28.25
CA THR A 357 32.99 8.36 -28.06
C THR A 357 32.94 9.20 -29.33
N VAL A 358 32.65 10.49 -29.17
CA VAL A 358 32.74 11.50 -30.24
C VAL A 358 33.86 12.46 -29.90
N GLU A 359 34.90 12.49 -30.73
CA GLU A 359 36.04 13.37 -30.59
C GLU A 359 36.08 14.41 -31.72
N ASP A 360 36.58 15.60 -31.41
CA ASP A 360 36.79 16.66 -32.39
C ASP A 360 38.16 17.33 -32.21
N THR A 361 38.65 18.01 -33.24
CA THR A 361 39.88 18.83 -33.21
C THR A 361 39.59 20.33 -33.06
N GLY A 362 38.42 20.68 -32.51
CA GLY A 362 37.96 22.06 -32.37
C GLY A 362 38.68 22.85 -31.28
N SER A 363 38.08 23.96 -30.85
CA SER A 363 38.69 24.89 -29.87
C SER A 363 38.84 24.33 -28.45
N GLY A 364 38.31 23.13 -28.17
CA GLY A 364 38.25 22.56 -26.82
C GLY A 364 37.31 23.33 -25.89
N ILE A 365 37.09 22.80 -24.68
CA ILE A 365 36.33 23.45 -23.62
C ILE A 365 37.22 23.56 -22.37
N PRO A 366 37.36 24.74 -21.74
CA PRO A 366 38.12 24.87 -20.50
C PRO A 366 37.59 23.91 -19.42
N GLU A 367 38.48 23.25 -18.67
CA GLU A 367 38.11 22.26 -17.64
C GLU A 367 37.11 22.82 -16.61
N ALA A 368 37.25 24.09 -16.23
CA ALA A 368 36.35 24.78 -15.33
C ALA A 368 34.89 24.90 -15.84
N GLN A 369 34.66 24.67 -17.15
CA GLN A 369 33.34 24.76 -17.79
C GLN A 369 32.75 23.38 -18.10
N HIS A 370 33.46 22.27 -17.85
CA HIS A 370 33.03 20.91 -18.25
C HIS A 370 31.68 20.50 -17.65
N ASP A 371 31.43 20.84 -16.38
CA ASP A 371 30.14 20.55 -15.73
C ASP A 371 29.03 21.54 -16.15
N GLU A 372 29.41 22.77 -16.52
CA GLU A 372 28.44 23.82 -16.83
C GLU A 372 27.88 23.70 -18.24
N VAL A 373 28.65 23.17 -19.20
CA VAL A 373 28.18 23.00 -20.60
C VAL A 373 27.01 22.01 -20.74
N PHE A 374 26.75 21.18 -19.74
CA PHE A 374 25.57 20.32 -19.69
C PHE A 374 24.31 20.99 -19.12
N LYS A 375 24.44 22.21 -18.56
CA LYS A 375 23.28 22.98 -18.07
C LYS A 375 22.55 23.65 -19.26
N PRO A 376 21.21 23.75 -19.21
CA PRO A 376 20.46 24.46 -20.25
C PRO A 376 20.92 25.91 -20.39
N PHE A 377 20.99 26.40 -21.64
CA PHE A 377 21.33 27.78 -22.00
C PHE A 377 22.76 28.24 -21.65
N VAL A 378 23.65 27.32 -21.25
CA VAL A 378 25.06 27.65 -20.98
C VAL A 378 25.87 27.53 -22.27
N ARG A 379 26.68 28.56 -22.56
CA ARG A 379 27.64 28.60 -23.68
C ARG A 379 29.06 28.56 -23.12
N GLY A 380 29.93 27.80 -23.76
CA GLY A 380 31.37 27.88 -23.50
C GLY A 380 31.92 29.27 -23.86
N SER A 381 33.02 29.67 -23.24
CA SER A 381 33.66 31.00 -23.41
C SER A 381 34.08 31.39 -24.84
N ALA A 382 33.96 30.49 -25.83
CA ALA A 382 34.19 30.76 -27.25
C ALA A 382 32.97 31.47 -27.88
N ARG A 383 33.10 32.78 -28.05
CA ARG A 383 32.08 33.74 -28.56
C ARG A 383 31.63 33.55 -30.02
N ARG A 384 31.75 32.35 -30.61
CA ARG A 384 31.62 32.13 -32.08
C ARG A 384 30.52 31.17 -32.54
N GLY A 385 29.75 30.55 -31.66
CA GLY A 385 28.73 29.58 -32.08
C GLY A 385 27.29 30.13 -32.11
N GLU A 386 26.64 30.06 -33.28
CA GLU A 386 25.17 30.18 -33.39
C GLU A 386 24.53 28.88 -32.86
N GLY A 387 23.83 29.00 -31.72
CA GLY A 387 23.18 27.86 -31.04
C GLY A 387 22.75 28.20 -29.60
N LEU A 388 21.64 27.62 -29.15
CA LEU A 388 20.99 27.92 -27.86
C LEU A 388 21.67 27.27 -26.63
N GLY A 389 22.75 26.50 -26.79
CA GLY A 389 23.37 25.75 -25.68
C GLY A 389 22.49 24.60 -25.14
N LEU A 390 21.53 24.13 -25.95
CA LEU A 390 20.55 23.13 -25.52
C LEU A 390 20.94 21.69 -25.87
N GLY A 391 21.78 21.48 -26.90
CA GLY A 391 22.12 20.14 -27.38
C GLY A 391 22.79 19.26 -26.31
N LEU A 392 23.75 19.81 -25.57
CA LEU A 392 24.41 19.09 -24.47
C LEU A 392 23.50 18.89 -23.26
N SER A 393 22.59 19.84 -22.97
CA SER A 393 21.59 19.66 -21.92
C SER A 393 20.58 18.56 -22.24
N LEU A 394 20.23 18.39 -23.53
CA LEU A 394 19.40 17.29 -24.00
C LEU A 394 20.12 15.95 -23.88
N VAL A 395 21.39 15.89 -24.30
CA VAL A 395 22.25 14.71 -24.12
C VAL A 395 22.28 14.30 -22.64
N HIS A 396 22.53 15.25 -21.73
CA HIS A 396 22.56 14.98 -20.30
C HIS A 396 21.22 14.45 -19.77
N ARG A 397 20.10 15.04 -20.19
CA ARG A 397 18.76 14.63 -19.75
C ARG A 397 18.35 13.26 -20.29
N ILE A 398 18.67 12.95 -21.55
CA ILE A 398 18.44 11.61 -22.12
C ILE A 398 19.30 10.58 -21.38
N CYS A 399 20.57 10.90 -21.10
CA CYS A 399 21.46 10.03 -20.34
C CYS A 399 20.88 9.74 -18.95
N GLN A 400 20.45 10.75 -18.21
CA GLN A 400 19.78 10.56 -16.91
C GLN A 400 18.53 9.68 -17.01
N LEU A 401 17.67 9.91 -18.01
CA LEU A 401 16.44 9.13 -18.22
C LEU A 401 16.71 7.66 -18.55
N GLN A 402 17.78 7.37 -19.28
CA GLN A 402 18.16 6.02 -19.69
C GLN A 402 19.15 5.34 -18.73
N GLY A 403 19.57 6.02 -17.66
CA GLY A 403 20.63 5.56 -16.76
C GLY A 403 22.03 5.56 -17.37
N TRP A 404 22.23 6.21 -18.52
CA TRP A 404 23.53 6.35 -19.18
C TRP A 404 24.36 7.44 -18.51
N LYS A 405 25.69 7.41 -18.71
CA LYS A 405 26.61 8.43 -18.21
C LYS A 405 27.29 9.12 -19.38
N VAL A 406 27.31 10.45 -19.36
CA VAL A 406 28.07 11.25 -20.32
C VAL A 406 29.23 11.93 -19.59
N ALA A 407 30.41 11.86 -20.17
CA ALA A 407 31.62 12.52 -19.69
C ALA A 407 32.23 13.36 -20.81
N LEU A 408 32.84 14.48 -20.43
CA LEU A 408 33.60 15.37 -21.31
C LEU A 408 35.05 15.41 -20.83
N THR A 409 35.99 15.21 -21.75
CA THR A 409 37.42 15.44 -21.54
C THR A 409 37.99 16.26 -22.70
N ASN A 410 39.14 16.90 -22.49
CA ASN A 410 39.83 17.59 -23.59
C ASN A 410 40.69 16.59 -24.37
N ARG A 411 40.68 16.74 -25.70
CA ARG A 411 41.58 15.99 -26.60
C ARG A 411 42.90 16.75 -26.76
N GLN A 412 44.01 16.04 -26.74
CA GLN A 412 45.33 16.63 -27.00
C GLN A 412 45.66 16.60 -28.51
N PRO A 413 46.31 17.63 -29.09
CA PRO A 413 46.71 18.89 -28.46
C PRO A 413 45.57 19.90 -28.29
N ASN A 414 44.46 19.78 -29.03
CA ASN A 414 43.24 20.60 -28.91
C ASN A 414 42.00 19.77 -29.28
N GLY A 415 40.82 20.19 -28.78
CA GLY A 415 39.51 19.61 -29.10
C GLY A 415 38.77 19.01 -27.90
N CYS A 416 37.58 18.46 -28.14
CA CYS A 416 36.78 17.79 -27.10
C CYS A 416 36.67 16.29 -27.35
N CYS A 417 36.45 15.53 -26.28
CA CYS A 417 36.13 14.12 -26.30
C CYS A 417 34.89 13.90 -25.42
N PHE A 418 33.76 13.57 -26.05
CA PHE A 418 32.53 13.22 -25.37
C PHE A 418 32.36 11.71 -25.36
N ARG A 419 32.36 11.10 -24.18
CA ARG A 419 32.17 9.66 -24.00
C ARG A 419 30.83 9.38 -23.32
N VAL A 420 30.02 8.52 -23.92
CA VAL A 420 28.71 8.10 -23.39
C VAL A 420 28.74 6.62 -23.06
N GLU A 421 28.64 6.29 -21.78
CA GLU A 421 28.50 4.93 -21.27
C GLU A 421 27.02 4.55 -21.19
N LEU A 422 26.64 3.48 -21.87
CA LEU A 422 25.28 2.99 -21.92
C LEU A 422 25.04 2.00 -20.77
N ALA A 423 23.88 2.14 -20.13
CA ALA A 423 23.46 1.20 -19.09
C ALA A 423 23.06 -0.13 -19.74
N LEU A 424 23.58 -1.23 -19.19
CA LEU A 424 23.13 -2.56 -19.56
C LEU A 424 21.63 -2.68 -19.22
N PRO A 425 20.79 -3.17 -20.14
CA PRO A 425 19.40 -3.44 -19.81
C PRO A 425 19.37 -4.44 -18.65
N GLU A 426 18.59 -4.13 -17.60
CA GLU A 426 18.33 -5.12 -16.55
C GLU A 426 17.79 -6.38 -17.25
N SER A 427 18.54 -7.46 -17.14
CA SER A 427 18.03 -8.79 -17.50
C SER A 427 16.74 -8.96 -16.70
N GLY A 428 15.62 -9.05 -17.42
CA GLY A 428 14.33 -9.32 -16.80
C GLY A 428 14.51 -10.51 -15.86
N LYS A 429 14.33 -10.26 -14.56
CA LYS A 429 14.18 -11.32 -13.58
C LYS A 429 12.90 -12.05 -13.96
N ASN A 430 13.05 -13.09 -14.78
CA ASN A 430 12.15 -14.22 -14.77
C ASN A 430 12.40 -14.94 -13.44
N ASP A 431 11.67 -14.53 -12.41
CA ASP A 431 11.34 -15.37 -11.26
C ASP A 431 9.82 -15.58 -11.24
#